data_AF-A0A7S2K2R7-F1
#
_entry.id   AF-A0A7S2K2R7-F1
#
_cell.length_a   1.000
_cell.length_b   1.000
_cell.length_c   1.000
_cell.angle_alpha   90.00
_cell.angle_beta   90.00
_cell.angle_gamma   90.00
#
_symmetry.space_group_name_H-M   'P 1'
#
loop_
_entity.id
_entity.type
_entity.pdbx_description
1 polymer ?
#
loop_
_entity_poly.entity_id
_entity_poly.type
_entity_poly.pdbx_seq_one_letter_code
_entity_poly.pdbx_strand_id
1 'polypeptide(L)'
;APPCVMCLAPATKQCSGCHAFWYCTRECQRKHWKSHKSECGQAKELQEMTPKKLLRDLDEREREFNVVTDLVRQHRQSSICKTVWVTRSGDMLRQDLEDARDLPGIKDQLDVLSGQPVVNQQATLNTLFSAAEGVSRAKSLAYFQKTLPVKERLKDLARQDDERGTTTVRPSDGQQGFGVALPGAQDGAAAANAAELGAVSAEAAA
;
A
#
# COMPACT_ATOMS: atom_id res chain seq x y z
N ALA A 1 17.94 -25.66 -21.54
CA ALA A 1 18.58 -24.90 -20.46
C ALA A 1 18.27 -23.42 -20.67
N PRO A 2 17.93 -22.66 -19.62
CA PRO A 2 17.69 -21.23 -19.75
C PRO A 2 18.97 -20.48 -20.17
N PRO A 3 18.86 -19.37 -20.91
CA PRO A 3 20.01 -18.59 -21.35
C PRO A 3 20.61 -17.78 -20.18
N CYS A 4 21.92 -17.59 -20.21
CA CYS A 4 22.62 -16.73 -19.25
C CYS A 4 22.28 -15.26 -19.52
N VAL A 5 21.91 -14.52 -18.48
CA VAL A 5 21.51 -13.10 -18.58
C VAL A 5 22.64 -12.20 -19.12
N MET A 6 23.91 -12.58 -18.91
CA MET A 6 25.06 -11.75 -19.32
C MET A 6 25.63 -12.08 -20.70
N CYS A 7 25.55 -13.34 -21.13
CA CYS A 7 26.22 -13.79 -22.36
C CYS A 7 25.37 -14.71 -23.24
N LEU A 8 24.11 -14.95 -22.86
CA LEU A 8 23.12 -15.78 -23.55
C LEU A 8 23.51 -17.26 -23.75
N ALA A 9 24.69 -17.67 -23.28
CA ALA A 9 25.11 -19.06 -23.26
C ALA A 9 24.21 -19.92 -22.35
N PRO A 10 24.16 -21.25 -22.55
CA PRO A 10 23.35 -22.14 -21.71
C PRO A 10 23.75 -22.01 -20.24
N ALA A 11 22.81 -21.62 -19.39
CA ALA A 11 23.05 -21.48 -17.96
C ALA A 11 22.76 -22.79 -17.23
N THR A 12 23.58 -23.07 -16.21
CA THR A 12 23.42 -24.23 -15.31
C THR A 12 23.25 -23.82 -13.86
N LYS A 13 23.48 -22.54 -13.54
CA LYS A 13 23.43 -21.99 -12.18
C LYS A 13 22.42 -20.86 -12.14
N GLN A 14 21.77 -20.69 -11.00
CA GLN A 14 20.89 -19.56 -10.72
C GLN A 14 21.38 -18.79 -9.50
N CYS A 15 20.93 -17.54 -9.34
CA CYS A 15 21.22 -16.77 -8.14
C CYS A 15 20.68 -17.49 -6.89
N SER A 16 21.51 -17.75 -5.89
CA SER A 16 21.09 -18.40 -4.64
C SER A 16 20.26 -17.51 -3.70
N GLY A 17 20.19 -16.21 -3.97
CA GLY A 17 19.41 -15.27 -3.16
C GLY A 17 17.96 -15.16 -3.63
N CYS A 18 17.77 -14.93 -4.93
CA CYS A 18 16.46 -14.66 -5.52
C CYS A 18 15.99 -15.73 -6.51
N HIS A 19 16.84 -16.66 -6.93
CA HIS A 19 16.52 -17.74 -7.89
C HIS A 19 15.90 -17.24 -9.21
N ALA A 20 15.96 -15.93 -9.49
CA ALA A 20 15.28 -15.30 -10.61
C ALA A 20 16.12 -15.27 -11.88
N PHE A 21 17.44 -15.14 -11.73
CA PHE A 21 18.36 -14.98 -12.85
C PHE A 21 19.31 -16.17 -12.99
N TRP A 22 19.52 -16.58 -14.24
CA TRP A 22 20.35 -17.71 -14.62
C TRP A 22 21.71 -17.27 -15.17
N TYR A 23 22.76 -18.00 -14.81
CA TYR A 23 24.14 -17.75 -15.17
C TYR A 23 24.86 -19.04 -15.61
N CYS A 24 25.71 -18.94 -16.61
CA CYS A 24 26.61 -20.03 -16.99
C CYS A 24 27.76 -20.20 -15.98
N THR A 25 28.26 -19.09 -15.41
CA THR A 25 29.40 -19.09 -14.46
C THR A 25 29.24 -18.04 -13.36
N ARG A 26 30.01 -18.20 -12.27
CA ARG A 26 30.06 -17.23 -11.15
C ARG A 26 30.61 -15.88 -11.60
N GLU A 27 31.41 -15.84 -12.66
CA GLU A 27 31.93 -14.60 -13.24
C GLU A 27 30.82 -13.76 -13.87
N CYS A 28 29.92 -14.40 -14.64
CA CYS A 28 28.75 -13.73 -15.20
C CYS A 28 27.84 -13.19 -14.08
N GLN A 29 27.62 -13.97 -13.02
CA GLN A 29 26.87 -13.49 -11.85
C GLN A 29 27.54 -12.26 -11.20
N ARG A 30 28.86 -12.28 -10.99
CA ARG A 30 29.60 -11.18 -10.35
C ARG A 30 29.60 -9.90 -11.21
N LYS A 31 29.64 -10.05 -12.54
CA LYS A 31 29.51 -8.92 -13.49
C LYS A 31 28.10 -8.32 -13.42
N HIS A 32 27.06 -9.15 -13.39
CA HIS A 32 25.67 -8.70 -13.25
C HIS A 32 25.34 -8.16 -11.85
N TRP A 33 26.10 -8.54 -10.81
CA TRP A 33 25.78 -8.22 -9.41
C TRP A 33 25.58 -6.73 -9.14
N LYS A 34 26.29 -5.84 -9.85
CA LYS A 34 26.17 -4.39 -9.64
C LYS A 34 24.76 -3.87 -9.92
N SER A 35 24.10 -4.33 -10.98
CA SER A 35 22.70 -4.01 -11.28
C SER A 35 21.74 -4.93 -10.51
N HIS A 36 22.07 -6.22 -10.42
CA HIS A 36 21.21 -7.20 -9.79
C HIS A 36 21.02 -7.00 -8.28
N LYS A 37 21.96 -6.36 -7.56
CA LYS A 37 21.91 -6.25 -6.09
C LYS A 37 20.62 -5.59 -5.59
N SER A 38 20.16 -4.51 -6.22
CA SER A 38 18.90 -3.84 -5.86
C SER A 38 17.69 -4.68 -6.20
N GLU A 39 17.74 -5.40 -7.31
CA GLU A 39 16.65 -6.24 -7.80
C GLU A 39 16.57 -7.59 -7.08
N CYS A 40 17.66 -8.10 -6.51
CA CYS A 40 17.72 -9.42 -5.89
C CYS A 40 16.77 -9.52 -4.69
N GLY A 41 16.67 -8.48 -3.87
CA GLY A 41 15.73 -8.44 -2.76
C GLY A 41 14.28 -8.44 -3.23
N GLN A 42 13.97 -7.58 -4.20
CA GLN A 42 12.63 -7.44 -4.78
C GLN A 42 12.18 -8.71 -5.51
N ALA A 43 13.08 -9.33 -6.28
CA ALA A 43 12.81 -10.56 -7.01
C ALA A 43 12.53 -11.73 -6.06
N LYS A 44 13.26 -11.81 -4.93
CA LYS A 44 12.99 -12.79 -3.88
C LYS A 44 11.59 -12.58 -3.29
N GLU A 45 11.27 -11.34 -2.91
CA GLU A 45 9.96 -11.01 -2.33
C GLU A 45 8.83 -11.36 -3.30
N LEU A 46 8.96 -10.99 -4.58
CA LEU A 46 7.98 -11.28 -5.62
C LEU A 46 7.77 -12.79 -5.87
N GLN A 47 8.79 -13.61 -5.68
CA GLN A 47 8.66 -15.07 -5.77
C GLN A 47 8.01 -15.68 -4.54
N GLU A 48 8.16 -15.08 -3.37
CA GLU A 48 7.48 -15.52 -2.15
C GLU A 48 6.00 -15.10 -2.10
N MET A 49 5.56 -14.21 -3.00
CA MET A 49 4.15 -13.81 -3.12
C MET A 49 3.32 -14.89 -3.80
N THR A 50 2.87 -15.86 -3.02
CA THR A 50 1.89 -16.87 -3.45
C THR A 50 0.46 -16.31 -3.42
N PRO A 51 -0.47 -16.84 -4.24
CA PRO A 51 -1.87 -16.42 -4.21
C PRO A 51 -2.50 -16.54 -2.82
N LYS A 52 -2.14 -17.60 -2.07
CA LYS A 52 -2.62 -17.83 -0.70
C LYS A 52 -2.13 -16.77 0.29
N LYS A 53 -0.86 -16.36 0.20
CA LYS A 53 -0.31 -15.29 1.04
C LYS A 53 -1.02 -13.97 0.76
N LEU A 54 -1.17 -13.61 -0.52
CA LEU A 54 -1.90 -12.41 -0.94
C LEU A 54 -3.34 -12.40 -0.46
N LEU A 55 -4.04 -13.54 -0.57
CA LEU A 55 -5.42 -13.66 -0.10
C LEU A 55 -5.51 -13.42 1.41
N ARG A 56 -4.62 -14.04 2.19
CA ARG A 56 -4.55 -13.86 3.64
C ARG A 56 -4.27 -12.41 4.02
N ASP A 57 -3.35 -11.75 3.34
CA ASP A 57 -2.98 -10.37 3.64
C ASP A 57 -4.13 -9.40 3.31
N LEU A 58 -4.88 -9.66 2.24
CA LEU A 58 -6.10 -8.89 1.91
C LEU A 58 -7.23 -9.15 2.92
N ASP A 59 -7.44 -10.41 3.32
CA ASP A 59 -8.43 -10.78 4.34
C ASP A 59 -8.15 -10.13 5.69
N GLU A 60 -6.88 -10.09 6.10
CA GLU A 60 -6.50 -9.51 7.38
C GLU A 60 -6.74 -7.99 7.40
N ARG A 61 -6.36 -7.29 6.33
CA ARG A 61 -6.66 -5.85 6.20
C ARG A 61 -8.17 -5.55 6.26
N GLU A 62 -8.99 -6.40 5.66
CA GLU A 62 -10.45 -6.26 5.70
C GLU A 62 -10.99 -6.47 7.13
N ARG A 63 -10.45 -7.44 7.88
CA ARG A 63 -10.81 -7.66 9.28
C ARG A 63 -10.39 -6.51 10.17
N GLU A 64 -9.14 -6.05 10.06
CA GLU A 64 -8.62 -4.91 10.83
C GLU A 64 -9.54 -3.69 10.68
N PHE A 65 -9.95 -3.39 9.45
CA PHE A 65 -10.86 -2.29 9.16
C PHE A 65 -12.23 -2.45 9.86
N ASN A 66 -12.82 -3.65 9.81
CA ASN A 66 -14.11 -3.92 10.45
C ASN A 66 -14.02 -3.85 11.98
N VAL A 67 -12.95 -4.40 12.56
CA VAL A 67 -12.72 -4.39 14.02
C VAL A 67 -12.62 -2.97 14.56
N VAL A 68 -11.83 -2.09 13.91
CA VAL A 68 -11.69 -0.69 14.33
C VAL A 68 -13.03 0.04 14.24
N THR A 69 -13.81 -0.22 13.19
CA THR A 69 -15.14 0.37 13.00
C THR A 69 -16.10 -0.03 14.12
N ASP A 70 -16.12 -1.32 14.47
CA ASP A 70 -16.98 -1.85 15.54
C ASP A 70 -16.58 -1.33 16.91
N LEU A 71 -15.27 -1.23 17.18
CA LEU A 71 -14.75 -0.69 18.44
C LEU A 71 -15.25 0.75 18.69
N VAL A 72 -15.16 1.62 17.67
CA VAL A 72 -15.60 3.01 17.81
C VAL A 72 -17.12 3.11 17.89
N ARG A 73 -17.84 2.27 17.14
CA ARG A 73 -19.30 2.18 17.28
C ARG A 73 -19.70 1.79 18.70
N GLN A 74 -19.05 0.78 19.28
CA GLN A 74 -19.31 0.33 20.65
C GLN A 74 -18.97 1.43 21.66
N HIS A 75 -17.84 2.11 21.50
CA HIS A 75 -17.45 3.22 22.36
C HIS A 75 -18.51 4.33 22.37
N ARG A 76 -19.02 4.73 21.20
CA ARG A 76 -20.09 5.74 21.08
C ARG A 76 -21.40 5.33 21.75
N GLN A 77 -21.67 4.03 21.85
CA GLN A 77 -22.87 3.50 22.51
C GLN A 77 -22.70 3.36 24.02
N SER A 78 -21.52 2.97 24.49
CA SER A 78 -21.27 2.65 25.91
C SER A 78 -20.70 3.81 26.73
N SER A 79 -20.01 4.75 26.09
CA SER A 79 -19.20 5.76 26.78
C SER A 79 -19.87 7.13 26.84
N ILE A 80 -19.46 7.91 27.84
CA ILE A 80 -19.92 9.28 28.06
C ILE A 80 -19.37 10.21 26.97
N CYS A 81 -18.16 9.94 26.48
CA CYS A 81 -17.54 10.68 25.39
C CYS A 81 -18.04 10.17 24.04
N LYS A 82 -18.75 11.03 23.30
CA LYS A 82 -19.26 10.72 21.95
C LYS A 82 -18.36 11.27 20.83
N THR A 83 -17.35 12.07 21.18
CA THR A 83 -16.45 12.76 20.25
C THR A 83 -15.19 11.92 20.00
N VAL A 84 -15.38 10.74 19.43
CA VAL A 84 -14.29 9.86 18.98
C VAL A 84 -14.54 9.56 17.51
N TRP A 85 -13.56 9.85 16.64
CA TRP A 85 -13.65 9.65 15.19
C TRP A 85 -12.51 8.74 14.70
N VAL A 86 -12.81 7.88 13.74
CA VAL A 86 -11.79 7.08 13.04
C VAL A 86 -11.54 7.69 11.67
N THR A 87 -10.28 7.93 11.36
CA THR A 87 -9.84 8.41 10.05
C THR A 87 -8.63 7.61 9.57
N ARG A 88 -8.32 7.73 8.28
CA ARG A 88 -7.07 7.18 7.73
C ARG A 88 -5.88 7.96 8.28
N SER A 89 -4.70 7.34 8.38
CA SER A 89 -3.52 7.95 8.99
C SER A 89 -2.69 8.79 8.01
N GLY A 90 -1.87 9.71 8.54
CA GLY A 90 -0.87 10.46 7.78
C GLY A 90 -1.48 11.38 6.70
N ASP A 91 -0.89 11.36 5.51
CA ASP A 91 -1.33 12.21 4.39
C ASP A 91 -2.76 11.90 3.91
N MET A 92 -3.24 10.69 4.18
CA MET A 92 -4.62 10.29 3.88
C MET A 92 -5.64 11.06 4.72
N LEU A 93 -5.32 11.39 5.98
CA LEU A 93 -6.16 12.25 6.82
C LEU A 93 -6.31 13.64 6.21
N ARG A 94 -5.20 14.22 5.74
CA ARG A 94 -5.21 15.56 5.14
C ARG A 94 -6.15 15.59 3.94
N GLN A 95 -6.02 14.59 3.06
CA GLN A 95 -6.91 14.44 1.92
C GLN A 95 -8.38 14.26 2.33
N ASP A 96 -8.64 13.50 3.39
CA ASP A 96 -10.02 13.29 3.88
C ASP A 96 -10.62 14.57 4.47
N LEU A 97 -9.81 15.40 5.14
CA LEU A 97 -10.23 16.71 5.66
C LEU A 97 -10.50 17.71 4.53
N GLU A 98 -9.67 17.70 3.48
CA GLU A 98 -9.86 18.55 2.30
C GLU A 98 -11.14 18.17 1.56
N ASP A 99 -11.32 16.89 1.26
CA ASP A 99 -12.53 16.38 0.61
C ASP A 99 -13.78 16.64 1.48
N ALA A 100 -13.66 16.49 2.80
CA ALA A 100 -14.76 16.78 3.73
C ALA A 100 -15.17 18.26 3.72
N ARG A 101 -14.22 19.17 3.56
CA ARG A 101 -14.50 20.62 3.45
C ARG A 101 -15.22 20.96 2.15
N ASP A 102 -14.95 20.21 1.08
CA ASP A 102 -15.54 20.46 -0.23
C ASP A 102 -16.92 19.77 -0.41
N LEU A 103 -17.37 18.97 0.57
CA LEU A 103 -18.69 18.36 0.53
C LEU A 103 -19.82 19.41 0.56
N PRO A 104 -20.85 19.28 -0.30
CA PRO A 104 -21.99 20.18 -0.31
C PRO A 104 -22.73 20.13 1.04
N GLY A 105 -23.10 21.30 1.57
CA GLY A 105 -23.71 21.45 2.90
C GLY A 105 -22.71 21.54 4.05
N ILE A 106 -21.64 20.73 4.06
CA ILE A 106 -20.57 20.85 5.08
C ILE A 106 -19.80 22.14 4.87
N LYS A 107 -19.49 22.47 3.61
CA LYS A 107 -18.86 23.75 3.24
C LYS A 107 -19.64 24.95 3.78
N ASP A 108 -20.95 24.98 3.53
CA ASP A 108 -21.82 26.09 3.95
C ASP A 108 -21.88 26.20 5.49
N GLN A 109 -21.92 25.05 6.20
CA GLN A 109 -21.86 25.03 7.66
C GLN A 109 -20.53 25.55 8.19
N LEU A 110 -19.41 25.17 7.58
CA LEU A 110 -18.09 25.64 7.96
C LEU A 110 -17.93 27.15 7.71
N ASP A 111 -18.46 27.66 6.60
CA ASP A 111 -18.44 29.09 6.28
C ASP A 111 -19.23 29.90 7.32
N VAL A 112 -20.40 29.43 7.75
CA VAL A 112 -21.18 30.05 8.85
C VAL A 112 -20.40 30.03 10.17
N LEU A 113 -19.79 28.90 10.52
CA LEU A 113 -19.03 28.75 11.76
C LEU A 113 -17.74 29.61 11.75
N SER A 114 -17.16 29.84 10.58
CA SER A 114 -15.95 30.65 10.39
C SER A 114 -16.14 32.13 10.74
N GLY A 115 -17.38 32.63 10.74
CA GLY A 115 -17.70 34.01 11.12
C GLY A 115 -17.35 34.37 12.56
N GLN A 116 -17.25 33.37 13.46
CA GLN A 116 -16.82 33.56 14.86
C GLN A 116 -15.93 32.40 15.32
N PRO A 117 -14.63 32.40 14.95
CA PRO A 117 -13.76 31.23 15.12
C PRO A 117 -13.48 30.87 16.59
N VAL A 118 -13.45 31.86 17.50
CA VAL A 118 -13.14 31.64 18.93
C VAL A 118 -14.29 30.94 19.65
N VAL A 119 -15.54 31.27 19.32
CA VAL A 119 -16.73 30.69 19.96
C VAL A 119 -17.07 29.34 19.34
N ASN A 120 -16.88 29.21 18.03
CA ASN A 120 -17.32 28.04 17.26
C ASN A 120 -16.24 26.98 17.08
N GLN A 121 -15.04 27.14 17.66
CA GLN A 121 -13.90 26.24 17.41
C GLN A 121 -14.27 24.77 17.60
N GLN A 122 -14.95 24.42 18.70
CA GLN A 122 -15.35 23.03 18.95
C GLN A 122 -16.39 22.52 17.96
N ALA A 123 -17.34 23.36 17.56
CA ALA A 123 -18.37 23.00 16.58
C ALA A 123 -17.74 22.78 15.19
N THR A 124 -16.83 23.65 14.78
CA THR A 124 -16.07 23.52 13.52
C THR A 124 -15.29 22.21 13.49
N LEU A 125 -14.57 21.88 14.58
CA LEU A 125 -13.82 20.63 14.69
C LEU A 125 -14.75 19.41 14.62
N ASN A 126 -15.84 19.41 15.38
CA ASN A 126 -16.79 18.30 15.40
C ASN A 126 -17.41 18.05 14.01
N THR A 127 -17.81 19.11 13.32
CA THR A 127 -18.38 19.02 11.96
C THR A 127 -17.36 18.47 10.98
N LEU A 128 -16.14 19.03 10.99
CA LEU A 128 -15.09 18.63 10.05
C LEU A 128 -14.66 17.17 10.26
N PHE A 129 -14.40 16.75 11.50
CA PHE A 129 -13.97 15.37 11.77
C PHE A 129 -15.10 14.35 11.58
N SER A 130 -16.35 14.73 11.80
CA SER A 130 -17.49 13.85 11.48
C SER A 130 -17.63 13.64 9.97
N ALA A 131 -17.44 14.70 9.18
CA ALA A 131 -17.44 14.61 7.72
C ALA A 131 -16.22 13.80 7.22
N ALA A 132 -15.03 14.04 7.77
CA ALA A 132 -13.80 13.33 7.40
C ALA A 132 -13.84 11.84 7.72
N GLU A 133 -14.48 11.42 8.82
CA GLU A 133 -14.74 10.00 9.11
C GLU A 133 -15.65 9.37 8.04
N GLY A 134 -16.69 10.09 7.61
CA GLY A 134 -17.57 9.65 6.52
C GLY A 134 -16.82 9.45 5.20
N VAL A 135 -15.97 10.43 4.83
CA VAL A 135 -15.11 10.36 3.65
C VAL A 135 -14.11 9.20 3.76
N SER A 136 -13.43 9.08 4.89
CA SER A 136 -12.47 8.00 5.18
C SER A 136 -13.13 6.63 4.96
N ARG A 137 -14.33 6.43 5.51
CA ARG A 137 -15.09 5.19 5.39
C ARG A 137 -15.50 4.92 3.94
N ALA A 138 -15.98 5.92 3.22
CA ALA A 138 -16.38 5.78 1.82
C ALA A 138 -15.20 5.37 0.93
N LYS A 139 -14.02 5.99 1.13
CA LYS A 139 -12.80 5.64 0.40
C LYS A 139 -12.31 4.23 0.72
N SER A 140 -12.34 3.82 1.99
CA SER A 140 -12.00 2.44 2.37
C SER A 140 -12.96 1.42 1.76
N LEU A 141 -14.26 1.70 1.72
CA LEU A 141 -15.24 0.84 1.04
C LEU A 141 -14.98 0.76 -0.47
N ALA A 142 -14.66 1.89 -1.12
CA ALA A 142 -14.30 1.92 -2.53
C ALA A 142 -13.01 1.13 -2.81
N TYR A 143 -12.04 1.14 -1.89
CA TYR A 143 -10.85 0.29 -1.97
C TYR A 143 -11.24 -1.19 -1.95
N PHE A 144 -12.08 -1.62 -1.01
CA PHE A 144 -12.52 -3.02 -0.93
C PHE A 144 -13.28 -3.45 -2.19
N GLN A 145 -14.16 -2.59 -2.72
CA GLN A 145 -14.86 -2.87 -3.98
C GLN A 145 -13.89 -3.10 -5.16
N LYS A 146 -12.80 -2.34 -5.22
CA LYS A 146 -11.75 -2.51 -6.25
C LYS A 146 -10.91 -3.77 -6.02
N THR A 147 -10.73 -4.22 -4.77
CA THR A 147 -9.96 -5.44 -4.45
C THR A 147 -10.78 -6.73 -4.56
N LEU A 148 -12.11 -6.70 -4.49
CA LEU A 148 -12.98 -7.87 -4.69
C LEU A 148 -12.66 -8.70 -5.95
N PRO A 149 -12.58 -8.14 -7.16
CA PRO A 149 -12.27 -8.93 -8.36
C PRO A 149 -10.84 -9.49 -8.36
N VAL A 150 -9.92 -8.87 -7.62
CA VAL A 150 -8.57 -9.41 -7.40
C VAL A 150 -8.64 -10.62 -6.46
N LYS A 151 -9.37 -10.48 -5.35
CA LYS A 151 -9.56 -11.53 -4.33
C LYS A 151 -10.16 -12.79 -4.95
N GLU A 152 -11.17 -12.64 -5.82
CA GLU A 152 -11.82 -13.78 -6.47
C GLU A 152 -10.87 -14.51 -7.43
N ARG A 153 -10.12 -13.77 -8.26
CA ARG A 153 -9.08 -14.35 -9.12
C ARG A 153 -8.02 -15.11 -8.31
N LEU A 154 -7.60 -14.56 -7.17
CA LEU A 154 -6.62 -15.23 -6.30
C LEU A 154 -7.18 -16.51 -5.68
N LYS A 155 -8.47 -16.55 -5.30
CA LYS A 155 -9.12 -17.76 -4.81
C LYS A 155 -9.21 -18.85 -5.87
N ASP A 156 -9.58 -18.49 -7.10
CA ASP A 156 -9.65 -19.44 -8.20
C ASP A 156 -8.28 -20.05 -8.49
N LEU A 157 -7.24 -19.22 -8.48
CA LEU A 157 -5.86 -19.66 -8.69
C LEU A 157 -5.37 -20.54 -7.53
N ALA A 158 -5.69 -20.18 -6.28
CA ALA A 158 -5.40 -21.02 -5.12
C ALA A 158 -6.13 -22.39 -5.18
N ARG A 159 -7.35 -22.43 -5.72
CA ARG A 159 -8.10 -23.68 -5.91
C ARG A 159 -7.46 -24.56 -6.98
N GLN A 160 -7.08 -23.97 -8.12
CA GLN A 160 -6.38 -24.68 -9.19
C GLN A 160 -5.03 -25.24 -8.73
N ASP A 161 -4.33 -24.51 -7.87
CA ASP A 161 -3.08 -24.95 -7.26
C ASP A 161 -3.27 -26.18 -6.37
N ASP A 162 -4.33 -26.17 -5.54
CA ASP A 162 -4.67 -27.30 -4.67
C ASP A 162 -5.10 -28.54 -5.47
N GLU A 163 -5.87 -28.35 -6.54
CA GLU A 163 -6.30 -29.43 -7.44
C GLU A 163 -5.12 -30.04 -8.22
N ARG A 164 -4.14 -29.21 -8.62
CA ARG A 164 -2.97 -29.66 -9.39
C ARG A 164 -1.82 -30.12 -8.49
N GLY A 165 -1.88 -29.87 -7.19
CA GLY A 165 -0.77 -30.09 -6.26
C GLY A 165 0.45 -29.21 -6.57
N THR A 166 0.25 -28.10 -7.29
CA THR A 166 1.31 -27.19 -7.73
C THR A 166 1.10 -25.82 -7.12
N THR A 167 2.13 -25.24 -6.51
CA THR A 167 2.08 -23.84 -6.07
C THR A 167 2.38 -22.93 -7.26
N THR A 168 1.42 -22.11 -7.70
CA THR A 168 1.72 -21.04 -8.65
C THR A 168 2.62 -20.00 -7.98
N VAL A 169 3.85 -19.94 -8.47
CA VAL A 169 4.82 -18.91 -8.15
C VAL A 169 4.94 -18.02 -9.38
N ARG A 170 5.10 -16.71 -9.19
CA ARG A 170 5.35 -15.79 -10.31
C ARG A 170 6.60 -16.27 -11.06
N PRO A 171 6.53 -16.54 -12.38
CA PRO A 171 7.70 -16.98 -13.14
C PRO A 171 8.84 -15.97 -12.99
N SER A 172 10.04 -16.51 -12.79
CA SER A 172 11.30 -15.76 -12.73
C SER A 172 11.69 -15.14 -14.07
N ASP A 173 11.17 -15.68 -15.18
CA ASP A 173 11.33 -15.13 -16.51
C ASP A 173 10.24 -14.08 -16.74
N GLY A 174 10.65 -12.84 -17.05
CA GLY A 174 9.83 -11.62 -17.14
C GLY A 174 8.69 -11.61 -18.18
N GLN A 175 8.13 -12.75 -18.56
CA GLN A 175 6.94 -12.85 -19.39
C GLN A 175 5.91 -13.74 -18.68
N GLN A 176 4.78 -13.12 -18.32
CA GLN A 176 3.60 -13.74 -17.72
C GLN A 176 3.69 -14.00 -16.21
N GLY A 177 4.08 -12.97 -15.45
CA GLY A 177 3.67 -12.89 -14.05
C GLY A 177 2.15 -12.79 -13.91
N PHE A 178 1.59 -13.27 -12.80
CA PHE A 178 0.21 -13.00 -12.41
C PHE A 178 -0.09 -11.52 -12.64
N GLY A 179 -0.95 -11.23 -13.63
CA GLY A 179 -1.39 -9.88 -13.99
C GLY A 179 -2.37 -9.32 -12.96
N VAL A 180 -1.98 -9.36 -11.69
CA VAL A 180 -2.76 -8.82 -10.58
C VAL A 180 -2.12 -7.48 -10.22
N ALA A 181 -2.59 -6.42 -10.88
CA ALA A 181 -2.33 -5.07 -10.43
C ALA A 181 -3.01 -4.90 -9.06
N LEU A 182 -2.25 -5.06 -7.97
CA LEU A 182 -2.70 -4.74 -6.62
C LEU A 182 -2.82 -3.21 -6.54
N PRO A 183 -4.01 -2.66 -6.24
CA PRO A 183 -4.12 -1.23 -5.96
C PRO A 183 -3.36 -0.95 -4.65
N GLY A 184 -2.31 -0.12 -4.72
CA GLY A 184 -1.58 0.36 -3.54
C GLY A 184 -0.10 -0.04 -3.42
N ALA A 185 0.51 -0.66 -4.44
CA ALA A 185 1.96 -0.93 -4.41
C ALA A 185 2.85 0.33 -4.46
N GLN A 186 2.27 1.53 -4.54
CA GLN A 186 3.01 2.81 -4.63
C GLN A 186 2.86 3.73 -3.41
N ASP A 187 1.93 3.45 -2.49
CA ASP A 187 1.62 4.40 -1.39
C ASP A 187 2.24 4.02 -0.03
N GLY A 188 3.12 3.01 0.00
CA GLY A 188 3.80 2.54 1.22
C GLY A 188 5.33 2.69 1.22
N ALA A 189 5.92 3.23 0.15
CA ALA A 189 7.38 3.31 -0.02
C ALA A 189 7.90 4.77 -0.07
N ALA A 190 7.17 5.71 0.54
CA ALA A 190 7.59 7.11 0.67
C ALA A 190 7.65 7.54 2.15
N ALA A 191 8.37 6.77 2.98
CA ALA A 191 8.73 7.18 4.33
C ALA A 191 10.09 6.59 4.74
N ALA A 192 11.08 6.71 3.87
CA ALA A 192 12.49 6.51 4.22
C ALA A 192 13.35 7.19 3.15
N ASN A 193 13.48 8.52 3.26
CA ASN A 193 14.62 9.35 2.82
C ASN A 193 14.14 10.81 2.66
N ALA A 194 13.88 11.46 3.80
CA ALA A 194 13.91 12.90 3.91
C ALA A 194 14.90 13.25 5.03
N ALA A 195 16.18 13.02 4.76
CA ALA A 195 17.27 13.63 5.49
C ALA A 195 18.36 13.97 4.47
N GLU A 196 18.68 15.26 4.42
CA GLU A 196 19.83 15.87 3.76
C GLU A 196 19.79 16.02 2.24
N LEU A 197 19.28 17.17 1.78
CA LEU A 197 19.98 17.97 0.76
C LEU A 197 19.62 19.47 0.94
N GLY A 198 20.65 20.29 1.20
CA GLY A 198 20.70 21.66 0.67
C GLY A 198 20.83 22.80 1.69
N ALA A 199 22.05 23.07 2.16
CA ALA A 199 22.45 24.41 2.61
C ALA A 199 23.70 24.84 1.82
N VAL A 200 23.46 25.61 0.76
CA VAL A 200 24.36 26.53 0.06
C VAL A 200 23.56 27.82 -0.03
N SER A 201 24.00 29.04 0.27
CA SER A 201 25.27 29.65 0.66
C SER A 201 24.91 31.01 1.29
N ALA A 202 25.75 31.57 2.17
CA ALA A 202 25.72 32.99 2.48
C ALA A 202 27.15 33.48 2.80
N GLU A 203 27.84 33.95 1.75
CA GLU A 203 28.94 34.91 1.87
C GLU A 203 28.33 36.32 2.02
N ALA A 204 28.68 37.03 3.09
CA ALA A 204 28.71 38.49 3.11
C ALA A 204 29.57 39.00 4.29
N ALA A 205 30.60 39.77 3.93
CA ALA A 205 31.21 40.88 4.66
C ALA A 205 32.01 40.61 5.95
N ALA A 206 33.33 40.64 5.80
CA ALA A 206 34.27 41.29 6.71
C ALA A 206 35.16 42.23 5.89
#